data_AF-A0A7A6M628-F1
#
_entry.id   AF-A0A7A6M628-F1
#
_cell.length_a   1.000
_cell.length_b   1.000
_cell.length_c   1.000
_cell.angle_alpha   90.00
_cell.angle_beta   90.00
_cell.angle_gamma   90.00
#
_symmetry.space_group_name_H-M   'P 1'
#
loop_
_entity.id
_entity.type
_entity.pdbx_description
1 polymer ?
#
loop_
_entity_poly.entity_id
_entity_poly.type
_entity_poly.pdbx_seq_one_letter_code
_entity_poly.pdbx_strand_id
1 'polypeptide(L)'
;MAHIVTLNTPSREDWLTQLADVVTDPDELLRLLNIDADEKLLAGCSAKKLFALRVPRSFIDRMEKGNPNDPLLRQVITSQDEFVVAPGFSTDPLEEQHSVVPGLLHKYHNRALLLVKGGCAVNCRYCFRRHFPYAENQGNKRNWQTALEYVAAH
;
A
#
# COMPACT_ATOMS: atom_id res chain seq x y z
N MET A 1 -34.70 30.51 -13.66
CA MET A 1 -33.26 30.59 -13.92
C MET A 1 -32.75 29.16 -14.06
N ALA A 2 -32.23 28.78 -15.22
CA ALA A 2 -31.75 27.42 -15.46
C ALA A 2 -30.46 27.21 -14.67
N HIS A 3 -30.48 26.26 -13.72
CA HIS A 3 -29.27 25.77 -13.09
C HIS A 3 -28.47 24.99 -14.13
N ILE A 4 -27.42 25.62 -14.65
CA ILE A 4 -26.40 24.92 -15.43
C ILE A 4 -25.64 24.04 -14.44
N VAL A 5 -25.98 22.75 -14.43
CA VAL A 5 -25.18 21.73 -13.75
C VAL A 5 -23.97 21.49 -14.64
N THR A 6 -22.85 22.14 -14.32
CA THR A 6 -21.58 21.86 -14.97
C THR A 6 -21.15 20.46 -14.58
N LEU A 7 -21.45 19.47 -15.43
CA LEU A 7 -20.91 18.12 -15.29
C LEU A 7 -19.40 18.20 -15.53
N ASN A 8 -18.65 18.32 -14.45
CA ASN A 8 -17.19 18.28 -14.49
C ASN A 8 -16.81 16.84 -14.84
N THR A 9 -16.65 16.56 -16.13
CA THR A 9 -16.30 15.22 -16.61
C THR A 9 -14.88 14.94 -16.11
N PRO A 10 -14.66 13.96 -15.22
CA PRO A 10 -13.32 13.68 -14.73
C PRO A 10 -12.44 13.36 -15.94
N SER A 11 -11.30 14.03 -16.03
CA SER A 11 -10.34 13.74 -17.08
C SER A 11 -9.96 12.26 -16.98
N ARG A 12 -9.68 11.61 -18.12
CA ARG A 12 -9.40 10.17 -18.23
C ARG A 12 -8.27 9.67 -17.29
N GLU A 13 -7.52 10.58 -16.68
CA GLU A 13 -6.33 10.33 -15.88
C GLU A 13 -6.40 10.92 -14.46
N ASP A 14 -7.58 11.28 -13.95
CA ASP A 14 -7.73 11.82 -12.58
C ASP A 14 -7.09 10.91 -11.50
N TRP A 15 -7.15 9.60 -11.70
CA TRP A 15 -6.50 8.62 -10.82
C TRP A 15 -4.98 8.77 -10.76
N LEU A 16 -4.31 9.23 -11.82
CA LEU A 16 -2.86 9.51 -11.80
C LEU A 16 -2.57 10.69 -10.88
N THR A 17 -3.39 11.73 -10.93
CA THR A 17 -3.31 12.88 -10.01
C THR A 17 -3.54 12.42 -8.57
N GLN A 18 -4.56 11.58 -8.32
CA GLN A 18 -4.81 11.02 -6.98
C GLN A 18 -3.65 10.13 -6.48
N LEU A 19 -2.97 9.41 -7.38
CA LEU A 19 -1.78 8.65 -7.02
C LEU A 19 -0.55 9.51 -6.77
N ALA A 20 -0.46 10.70 -7.37
CA ALA A 20 0.59 11.67 -7.09
C ALA A 20 0.32 12.46 -5.80
N ASP A 21 -0.94 12.81 -5.53
CA ASP A 21 -1.40 13.55 -4.35
C ASP A 21 -1.78 12.60 -3.21
N VAL A 22 -0.77 11.91 -2.69
CA VAL A 22 -0.89 11.01 -1.54
C VAL A 22 -0.30 11.64 -0.28
N VAL A 23 -1.01 11.47 0.83
CA VAL A 23 -0.48 11.80 2.15
C VAL A 23 0.53 10.75 2.55
N THR A 24 1.75 11.20 2.88
CA THR A 24 2.88 10.36 3.29
C THR A 24 3.35 10.65 4.71
N ASP A 25 2.78 11.67 5.35
CA ASP A 25 3.08 12.05 6.72
C ASP A 25 1.91 11.71 7.66
N PRO A 26 2.09 10.88 8.69
CA PRO A 26 1.06 10.56 9.67
C PRO A 26 0.52 11.81 10.39
N ASP A 27 1.37 12.80 10.68
CA ASP A 27 0.95 14.05 11.34
C ASP A 27 0.04 14.89 10.45
N GLU A 28 0.23 14.85 9.12
CA GLU A 28 -0.73 15.45 8.17
C GLU A 28 -2.06 14.68 8.17
N LEU A 29 -2.02 13.35 8.14
CA LEU A 29 -3.22 12.51 8.16
C LEU A 29 -4.09 12.78 9.41
N LEU A 30 -3.47 12.86 10.59
CA LEU A 30 -4.19 13.13 11.84
C LEU A 30 -4.85 14.51 11.84
N ARG A 31 -4.17 15.54 11.33
CA ARG A 31 -4.72 16.90 11.19
C ARG A 31 -5.88 16.95 10.21
N LEU A 32 -5.79 16.26 9.07
CA LEU A 32 -6.88 16.20 8.08
C LEU A 32 -8.17 15.59 8.66
N LEU A 33 -8.02 14.72 9.67
CA LEU A 33 -9.10 14.02 10.34
C LEU A 33 -9.51 14.65 11.68
N ASN A 34 -8.91 15.77 12.10
CA ASN A 34 -9.17 16.43 13.38
C ASN A 34 -8.96 15.51 14.61
N ILE A 35 -7.91 14.69 14.58
CA ILE A 35 -7.53 13.76 15.65
C ILE A 35 -6.06 13.89 16.05
N ASP A 36 -5.44 15.02 15.73
CA ASP A 36 -4.03 15.34 16.03
C ASP A 36 -3.72 15.52 17.52
N ALA A 37 -4.74 15.50 18.39
CA ALA A 37 -4.58 15.47 19.85
C ALA A 37 -4.49 14.05 20.43
N ASP A 38 -4.65 12.98 19.64
CA ASP A 38 -4.57 11.60 20.13
C ASP A 38 -3.12 11.18 20.38
N GLU A 39 -2.71 11.18 21.64
CA GLU A 39 -1.34 10.86 22.08
C GLU A 39 -0.88 9.46 21.62
N LYS A 40 -1.80 8.48 21.58
CA LYS A 40 -1.47 7.10 21.19
C LYS A 40 -1.15 7.03 19.70
N LEU A 41 -1.94 7.70 18.87
CA LEU A 41 -1.68 7.75 17.43
C LEU A 41 -0.40 8.55 17.12
N LEU A 42 -0.16 9.66 17.83
CA LEU A 42 1.07 10.45 17.72
C LEU A 42 2.33 9.64 18.05
N ALA A 43 2.29 8.82 19.11
CA ALA A 43 3.40 7.94 19.47
C ALA A 43 3.77 6.95 18.35
N GLY A 44 2.79 6.60 17.49
CA GLY A 44 2.96 5.72 16.34
C GLY A 44 3.57 6.37 15.10
N CYS A 45 3.62 7.70 14.99
CA CYS A 45 4.07 8.41 13.77
C CYS A 45 5.47 7.99 13.31
N SER A 46 6.36 7.64 14.25
CA SER A 46 7.72 7.19 13.94
C SER A 46 7.79 5.85 13.19
N ALA A 47 6.75 5.02 13.24
CA ALA A 47 6.70 3.73 12.53
C ALA A 47 6.65 3.88 11.00
N LYS A 48 6.42 5.09 10.46
CA LYS A 48 6.58 5.38 9.03
C LYS A 48 7.97 5.02 8.48
N LYS A 49 8.99 4.95 9.34
CA LYS A 49 10.34 4.48 8.98
C LYS A 49 10.44 2.97 8.72
N LEU A 50 9.53 2.17 9.29
CA LEU A 50 9.47 0.73 9.08
C LEU A 50 8.74 0.38 7.79
N PHE A 51 7.70 1.13 7.45
CA PHE A 51 6.95 1.04 6.20
C PHE A 51 6.23 2.37 5.96
N ALA A 52 6.58 3.03 4.86
CA ALA A 52 6.09 4.37 4.56
C ALA A 52 4.56 4.46 4.63
N LEU A 53 4.04 5.55 5.19
CA LEU A 53 2.64 5.91 5.02
C LEU A 53 2.42 6.32 3.56
N ARG A 54 1.32 5.85 2.97
CA ARG A 54 0.88 6.28 1.64
C ARG A 54 -0.63 6.10 1.58
N VAL A 55 -1.36 7.21 1.53
CA VAL A 55 -2.84 7.20 1.52
C VAL A 55 -3.33 8.32 0.58
N PRO A 56 -4.06 8.01 -0.50
CA PRO A 56 -4.68 9.03 -1.35
C PRO A 56 -5.71 9.85 -0.58
N ARG A 57 -5.82 11.15 -0.89
CA ARG A 57 -6.84 12.02 -0.27
C ARG A 57 -8.26 11.50 -0.45
N SER A 58 -8.56 10.93 -1.62
CA SER A 58 -9.86 10.29 -1.90
C SER A 58 -10.18 9.10 -0.99
N PHE A 59 -9.17 8.43 -0.42
CA PHE A 59 -9.37 7.39 0.60
C PHE A 59 -9.60 8.01 1.99
N ILE A 60 -8.90 9.11 2.31
CA ILE A 60 -9.05 9.86 3.57
C ILE A 60 -10.45 10.48 3.67
N ASP A 61 -10.99 11.00 2.57
CA ASP A 61 -12.32 11.63 2.52
C ASP A 61 -13.47 10.69 2.90
N ARG A 62 -13.21 9.38 2.91
CA ARG A 62 -14.18 8.34 3.32
C ARG A 62 -14.15 8.02 4.80
N MET A 63 -13.19 8.57 5.54
CA MET A 63 -13.03 8.37 6.99
C MET A 63 -13.93 9.34 7.76
N GLU A 64 -14.38 8.89 8.93
CA GLU A 64 -15.09 9.75 9.88
C GLU A 64 -14.11 10.69 10.61
N LYS A 65 -14.28 12.00 10.41
CA LYS A 65 -13.48 13.01 11.12
C LYS A 65 -13.80 13.01 12.61
N GLY A 66 -12.79 13.20 13.45
CA GLY A 66 -12.89 13.16 14.90
C GLY A 66 -12.99 11.74 15.48
N ASN A 67 -12.96 10.69 14.65
CA ASN A 67 -13.03 9.30 15.10
C ASN A 67 -11.65 8.61 15.01
N PRO A 68 -10.90 8.49 16.12
CA PRO A 68 -9.61 7.78 16.13
C PRO A 68 -9.75 6.26 15.91
N ASN A 69 -10.97 5.73 15.98
CA ASN A 69 -11.28 4.30 15.79
C ASN A 69 -11.89 3.99 14.41
N ASP A 70 -11.88 4.95 13.48
CA ASP A 70 -12.40 4.76 12.13
C ASP A 70 -11.77 3.51 11.47
N PRO A 71 -12.58 2.60 10.89
CA PRO A 71 -12.08 1.34 10.37
C PRO A 71 -11.19 1.49 9.12
N LEU A 72 -11.33 2.56 8.34
CA LEU A 72 -10.44 2.87 7.22
C LEU A 72 -9.13 3.48 7.73
N LEU A 73 -9.19 4.33 8.75
CA LEU A 73 -7.99 4.87 9.40
C LEU A 73 -7.12 3.73 9.96
N ARG A 74 -7.72 2.78 10.69
CA ARG A 74 -7.01 1.63 11.27
C ARG A 74 -6.27 0.76 10.25
N GLN A 75 -6.69 0.80 8.98
CA GLN A 75 -6.02 0.07 7.90
C GLN A 75 -4.71 0.74 7.46
N VAL A 76 -4.54 2.04 7.71
CA VAL A 76 -3.45 2.84 7.12
C VAL A 76 -2.58 3.56 8.16
N ILE A 77 -3.11 3.88 9.33
CA ILE A 77 -2.41 4.65 10.36
C ILE A 77 -1.25 3.89 10.97
N THR A 78 -0.11 4.54 11.12
CA THR A 78 1.07 3.97 11.77
C THR A 78 0.84 3.77 13.26
N SER A 79 1.32 2.65 13.83
CA SER A 79 1.20 2.36 15.26
C SER A 79 2.55 2.12 15.92
N GLN A 80 2.68 2.47 17.20
CA GLN A 80 3.83 2.11 18.03
C GLN A 80 3.97 0.58 18.14
N ASP A 81 2.87 -0.15 18.06
CA ASP A 81 2.87 -1.61 18.10
C ASP A 81 3.63 -2.24 16.92
N GLU A 82 3.87 -1.50 15.83
CA GLU A 82 4.68 -1.99 14.69
C GLU A 82 6.17 -2.20 15.06
N PHE A 83 6.64 -1.64 16.17
CA PHE A 83 8.00 -1.89 16.68
C PHE A 83 8.10 -3.19 17.50
N VAL A 84 6.96 -3.79 17.86
CA VAL A 84 6.95 -4.99 18.68
C VAL A 84 7.41 -6.18 17.82
N VAL A 85 8.55 -6.74 18.20
CA VAL A 85 9.04 -8.01 17.64
C VAL A 85 8.43 -9.14 18.45
N ALA A 86 7.53 -9.91 17.83
CA ALA A 86 6.87 -11.04 18.46
C ALA A 86 7.55 -12.37 18.09
N PRO A 87 7.79 -13.28 19.07
CA PRO A 87 8.29 -14.61 18.77
C PRO A 87 7.41 -15.35 17.75
N GLY A 88 8.04 -16.01 16.77
CA GLY A 88 7.35 -16.75 15.72
C GLY A 88 6.88 -15.91 14.53
N PHE A 89 7.02 -14.58 14.56
CA PHE A 89 6.73 -13.73 13.40
C PHE A 89 7.95 -13.66 12.48
N SER A 90 7.70 -13.66 11.17
CA SER A 90 8.71 -13.58 10.11
C SER A 90 8.38 -12.42 9.17
N THR A 91 9.41 -11.84 8.57
CA THR A 91 9.27 -10.86 7.48
C THR A 91 8.91 -11.52 6.15
N ASP A 92 9.03 -12.84 6.05
CA ASP A 92 8.59 -13.65 4.91
C ASP A 92 7.66 -14.80 5.36
N PRO A 93 6.42 -14.50 5.77
CA PRO A 93 5.52 -15.52 6.29
C PRO A 93 5.03 -16.50 5.22
N LEU A 94 5.18 -16.17 3.93
CA LEU A 94 4.70 -16.98 2.80
C LEU A 94 5.83 -17.67 2.02
N GLU A 95 7.09 -17.40 2.38
CA GLU A 95 8.30 -17.86 1.67
C GLU A 95 8.29 -17.37 0.21
N GLU A 96 7.94 -16.10 0.01
CA GLU A 96 7.80 -15.47 -1.30
C GLU A 96 9.02 -14.65 -1.70
N GLN A 97 9.99 -14.39 -0.80
CA GLN A 97 11.15 -13.56 -1.14
C GLN A 97 12.11 -14.26 -2.13
N HIS A 98 12.00 -15.58 -2.30
CA HIS A 98 12.74 -16.35 -3.29
C HIS A 98 11.87 -16.67 -4.51
N SER A 99 12.04 -15.90 -5.58
CA SER A 99 11.35 -16.09 -6.85
C SER A 99 12.14 -17.04 -7.78
N VAL A 100 11.45 -17.85 -8.59
CA VAL A 100 12.10 -18.77 -9.56
C VAL A 100 12.77 -18.02 -10.69
N VAL A 101 12.18 -16.89 -11.08
CA VAL A 101 12.77 -15.83 -11.90
C VAL A 101 12.26 -14.49 -11.35
N PRO A 102 12.94 -13.35 -11.58
CA PRO A 102 12.52 -12.07 -11.01
C PRO A 102 11.04 -11.75 -11.26
N GLY A 103 10.29 -11.58 -10.18
CA GLY A 103 8.86 -11.27 -10.21
C GLY A 103 7.93 -12.46 -10.41
N LEU A 104 8.42 -13.69 -10.58
CA LEU A 104 7.59 -14.88 -10.72
C LEU A 104 7.76 -15.83 -9.52
N LEU A 105 6.67 -16.03 -8.78
CA LEU A 105 6.57 -16.98 -7.67
C LEU A 105 5.90 -18.26 -8.16
N HIS A 106 6.54 -19.41 -7.98
CA HIS A 106 5.99 -20.71 -8.38
C HIS A 106 6.11 -21.74 -7.23
N LYS A 107 5.33 -21.54 -6.16
CA LYS A 107 5.29 -22.42 -4.99
C LYS A 107 4.44 -23.68 -5.18
N TYR A 108 3.43 -23.60 -6.05
CA TYR A 108 2.44 -24.65 -6.24
C TYR A 108 2.56 -25.27 -7.62
N HIS A 109 2.37 -26.58 -7.70
CA HIS A 109 2.56 -27.33 -8.95
C HIS A 109 1.76 -26.83 -10.16
N ASN A 110 0.54 -26.33 -9.94
CA ASN A 110 -0.41 -26.01 -11.02
C ASN A 110 -0.70 -24.50 -11.17
N ARG A 111 0.05 -23.63 -10.49
CA ARG A 111 -0.18 -22.17 -10.55
C ARG A 111 1.05 -21.39 -10.14
N ALA A 112 1.30 -20.31 -10.88
CA ALA A 112 2.31 -19.31 -10.56
C ALA A 112 1.67 -17.93 -10.33
N LEU A 113 2.40 -17.04 -9.66
CA LEU A 113 2.03 -15.64 -9.44
C LEU A 113 3.10 -14.75 -10.07
N LEU A 114 2.68 -13.91 -11.03
CA LEU A 114 3.54 -12.91 -11.66
C LEU A 114 3.27 -11.51 -11.07
N LEU A 115 4.31 -10.91 -10.49
CA LEU A 115 4.31 -9.54 -10.00
C LEU A 115 4.51 -8.57 -11.15
N VAL A 116 3.41 -7.97 -11.60
CA VAL A 116 3.41 -7.00 -12.70
C VAL A 116 3.87 -5.62 -12.23
N LYS A 117 3.57 -5.23 -10.99
CA LYS A 117 3.96 -3.94 -10.41
C LYS A 117 4.15 -4.07 -8.90
N GLY A 118 5.16 -3.40 -8.36
CA GLY A 118 5.44 -3.40 -6.92
C GLY A 118 4.84 -2.23 -6.12
N GLY A 119 4.33 -1.20 -6.80
CA GLY A 119 3.76 -0.02 -6.16
C GLY A 119 2.27 -0.17 -5.84
N CYS A 120 1.89 0.16 -4.60
CA CYS A 120 0.50 0.19 -4.15
C CYS A 120 -0.04 1.64 -4.05
N ALA A 121 -1.35 1.81 -4.26
CA ALA A 121 -2.02 3.09 -4.04
C ALA A 121 -2.06 3.44 -2.54
N VAL A 122 -2.34 2.45 -1.71
CA VAL A 122 -2.39 2.56 -0.26
C VAL A 122 -1.38 1.59 0.34
N ASN A 123 -0.58 2.05 1.29
CA ASN A 123 0.28 1.17 2.09
C ASN A 123 -0.48 0.69 3.32
N CYS A 124 -1.23 -0.40 3.16
CA CYS A 124 -2.01 -1.03 4.23
C CYS A 124 -1.08 -1.55 5.34
N ARG A 125 -1.41 -1.27 6.60
CA ARG A 125 -0.60 -1.69 7.78
C ARG A 125 -0.57 -3.21 7.98
N TYR A 126 -1.56 -3.91 7.44
CA TYR A 126 -1.65 -5.37 7.43
C TYR A 126 -1.08 -6.02 6.17
N CYS A 127 -0.28 -5.29 5.37
CA CYS A 127 0.31 -5.83 4.15
C CYS A 127 1.36 -6.91 4.47
N PHE A 128 1.03 -8.17 4.17
CA PHE A 128 1.96 -9.30 4.35
C PHE A 128 3.17 -9.25 3.39
N ARG A 129 3.12 -8.42 2.34
CA ARG A 129 4.23 -8.17 1.41
C ARG A 129 4.98 -6.87 1.67
N ARG A 130 4.83 -6.24 2.84
CA ARG A 130 5.54 -4.98 3.16
C ARG A 130 7.06 -5.12 3.13
N HIS A 131 7.58 -6.33 3.34
CA HIS A 131 9.02 -6.65 3.31
C HIS A 131 9.47 -7.33 2.02
N PHE A 132 8.60 -7.48 1.02
CA PHE A 132 8.96 -8.12 -0.23
C PHE A 132 10.02 -7.29 -1.01
N PRO A 133 11.07 -7.91 -1.58
CA PRO A 133 12.16 -7.20 -2.27
C PRO A 133 11.74 -6.74 -3.68
N TYR A 134 10.87 -5.73 -3.75
CA TYR A 134 10.34 -5.19 -5.02
C TYR A 134 11.43 -4.62 -5.94
N ALA A 135 12.54 -4.13 -5.39
CA ALA A 135 13.65 -3.59 -6.16
C ALA A 135 14.35 -4.67 -7.01
N GLU A 136 14.36 -5.91 -6.54
CA GLU A 136 14.94 -7.08 -7.22
C GLU A 136 13.92 -7.74 -8.18
N ASN A 137 12.63 -7.50 -7.94
CA ASN A 137 11.51 -8.13 -8.64
C ASN A 137 10.71 -7.11 -9.46
N GLN A 138 11.42 -6.25 -10.19
CA GLN A 138 10.80 -5.18 -10.95
C GLN A 138 9.95 -5.72 -12.10
N GLY A 139 8.74 -5.20 -12.24
CA GLY A 139 7.87 -5.49 -13.38
C GLY A 139 8.26 -4.71 -14.63
N ASN A 140 9.44 -5.01 -15.19
CA ASN A 140 9.90 -4.46 -16.46
C ASN A 140 9.75 -5.49 -17.59
N LYS A 141 9.77 -5.03 -18.84
CA LYS A 141 9.55 -5.89 -20.02
C LYS A 141 10.50 -7.08 -20.08
N ARG A 142 11.76 -6.90 -19.65
CA ARG A 142 12.77 -7.97 -19.65
C ARG A 142 12.39 -9.06 -18.67
N ASN A 143 12.10 -8.70 -17.42
CA ASN A 143 11.70 -9.65 -16.39
C ASN A 143 10.39 -10.36 -16.74
N TRP A 144 9.42 -9.64 -17.32
CA TRP A 144 8.19 -10.25 -17.80
C TRP A 144 8.43 -11.28 -18.90
N GLN A 145 9.29 -10.97 -19.88
CA GLN A 145 9.60 -11.91 -20.94
C GLN A 145 10.19 -13.20 -20.37
N THR A 146 11.17 -13.10 -19.46
CA THR A 146 11.75 -14.26 -18.77
C THR A 146 10.71 -15.05 -17.96
N ALA A 147 9.78 -14.37 -17.29
CA ALA A 147 8.70 -15.03 -16.56
C ALA A 147 7.72 -15.77 -17.49
N LEU A 148 7.37 -15.17 -18.64
CA LEU A 148 6.48 -15.79 -19.62
C LEU A 148 7.14 -17.00 -20.29
N GLU A 149 8.44 -16.92 -20.59
CA GLU A 149 9.23 -18.05 -21.10
C GLU A 149 9.26 -19.21 -20.11
N TYR A 150 9.46 -18.90 -18.82
CA TYR A 150 9.39 -19.91 -17.77
C TYR A 150 8.02 -20.59 -17.71
N VAL A 151 6.93 -19.82 -17.75
CA VAL A 151 5.55 -20.37 -17.71
C VAL A 151 5.23 -21.16 -18.97
N ALA A 152 5.75 -20.79 -20.15
CA ALA A 152 5.53 -21.57 -21.37
C ALA A 152 6.25 -22.92 -21.36
N ALA A 153 7.32 -23.05 -20.55
CA ALA A 153 8.15 -24.26 -20.47
C ALA A 153 7.73 -25.24 -19.37
N HIS A 154 6.79 -24.87 -18.49
CA HIS A 154 6.34 -25.66 -17.33
C HIS A 154 4.82 -25.81 -17.31
#